data_AF-A0A4S4E1T3-F1
#
_entry.id   AF-A0A4S4E1T3-F1
#
_cell.length_a   1.000
_cell.length_b   1.000
_cell.length_c   1.000
_cell.angle_alpha   90.00
_cell.angle_beta   90.00
_cell.angle_gamma   90.00
#
_symmetry.space_group_name_H-M   'P 1'
#
loop_
_entity.id
_entity.type
_entity.pdbx_description
1 polymer ?
#
loop_
_entity_poly.entity_id
_entity_poly.type
_entity_poly.pdbx_seq_one_letter_code
_entity_poly.pdbx_strand_id
1 'polypeptide(L)'
;MSGTLPLKRLSAKTTLVRFVKIEIDPEISSEMKFELIFNFSSDFSWLIVVGQFVLEYNGWEEIRMDVGLFSLRLGREQRQPNMMQRSLCFLNSIRSSSFSSLSKIGAYYASRAASSLQQAFEPSAHRSSDDEDNDIDWNNLGFSAKPTDYMYVTKCLADGIFEQGQLNPYGNIELNPFAAVLNYGQGLFEGTKAFRRKDGRVFLFRPDQNAIRMQFGAERMCMPSPSISQFIHAIKQTALANRRWIPPMGKGSLYIRPLLIGSGPILGLAPSLEYTFLVYASPVGNYFKEGLSPLNLYIEDEFHRATHGGVGGVKSITNYAPVLSALTRAKNRGFSDVIYLDSVHKKNIEEATSCNVFVVKGNLISTPSTSGTILPGVTRKTVIDIARDHGYKVEERAVPVEELLDGDEVFCTGTAVGVAPVGNITYKGRRVEYKIEGQLVSRDLYSILVGIQTGIIEDKKGWLLEIE
;
A
#
# COMPACT_ATOMS: atom_id res chain seq x y z
N MET A 1 -16.32 -25.29 -45.78
CA MET A 1 -15.33 -26.26 -45.25
C MET A 1 -15.52 -26.34 -43.75
N SER A 2 -15.94 -27.49 -43.22
CA SER A 2 -16.05 -27.73 -41.78
C SER A 2 -14.74 -28.33 -41.27
N GLY A 3 -14.03 -27.62 -40.39
CA GLY A 3 -12.81 -28.10 -39.75
C GLY A 3 -13.00 -28.19 -38.23
N THR A 4 -12.69 -29.35 -37.65
CA THR A 4 -12.63 -29.60 -36.20
C THR A 4 -11.16 -29.65 -35.76
N LEU A 5 -10.77 -28.83 -34.80
CA LEU A 5 -9.47 -28.94 -34.10
C LEU A 5 -9.63 -29.81 -32.84
N PRO A 6 -8.66 -30.69 -32.49
CA PRO A 6 -8.79 -31.59 -31.35
C PRO A 6 -8.47 -30.89 -30.02
N LEU A 7 -9.39 -30.99 -29.07
CA LEU A 7 -9.23 -30.56 -27.67
C LEU A 7 -8.45 -31.61 -26.86
N LYS A 8 -7.27 -31.24 -26.33
CA LYS A 8 -6.61 -31.98 -25.24
C LYS A 8 -7.37 -31.72 -23.93
N ARG A 9 -7.76 -32.82 -23.26
CA ARG A 9 -8.43 -32.84 -21.95
C ARG A 9 -7.61 -32.11 -20.88
N LEU A 10 -8.23 -31.11 -20.25
CA LEU A 10 -7.93 -30.66 -18.89
C LEU A 10 -9.23 -30.74 -18.08
N SER A 11 -9.12 -31.21 -16.84
CA SER A 11 -10.19 -31.67 -15.97
C SER A 11 -11.08 -30.54 -15.42
N ALA A 12 -12.39 -30.83 -15.38
CA ALA A 12 -13.43 -30.31 -14.47
C ALA A 12 -13.85 -28.82 -14.57
N LYS A 13 -14.61 -28.49 -15.63
CA LYS A 13 -15.91 -27.76 -15.66
C LYS A 13 -16.13 -27.27 -17.10
N THR A 14 -16.80 -28.10 -17.90
CA THR A 14 -16.87 -27.94 -19.36
C THR A 14 -17.89 -26.89 -19.76
N THR A 15 -17.43 -25.78 -20.34
CA THR A 15 -18.22 -24.88 -21.19
C THR A 15 -18.44 -25.57 -22.54
N LEU A 16 -19.70 -25.77 -22.95
CA LEU A 16 -20.03 -26.38 -24.24
C LEU A 16 -20.43 -25.27 -25.22
N VAL A 17 -19.51 -24.85 -26.10
CA VAL A 17 -19.82 -23.96 -27.22
C VAL A 17 -20.18 -24.84 -28.42
N ARG A 18 -21.43 -24.79 -28.89
CA ARG A 18 -21.83 -25.36 -30.18
C ARG A 18 -22.12 -24.23 -31.15
N PHE A 19 -21.39 -24.18 -32.26
CA PHE A 19 -21.73 -23.33 -33.41
C PHE A 19 -22.93 -23.95 -34.13
N VAL A 20 -23.94 -23.15 -34.45
CA VAL A 20 -25.09 -23.59 -35.26
C VAL A 20 -25.13 -22.73 -36.52
N LYS A 21 -24.99 -23.40 -37.66
CA LYS A 21 -25.32 -23.05 -39.06
C LYS A 21 -25.00 -21.61 -39.55
N ILE A 22 -24.17 -21.55 -40.60
CA ILE A 22 -23.93 -20.34 -41.40
C ILE A 22 -24.72 -20.51 -42.70
N GLU A 23 -25.66 -19.62 -42.99
CA GLU A 23 -26.25 -19.47 -44.32
C GLU A 23 -25.83 -18.11 -44.89
N ILE A 24 -25.21 -18.14 -46.06
CA ILE A 24 -24.78 -16.97 -46.80
C ILE A 24 -25.74 -16.83 -47.97
N ASP A 25 -26.47 -15.72 -48.02
CA ASP A 25 -27.26 -15.34 -49.19
C ASP A 25 -26.34 -14.56 -50.15
N PRO A 26 -26.05 -15.07 -51.36
CA PRO A 26 -25.07 -14.47 -52.25
C PRO A 26 -25.55 -13.18 -52.94
N GLU A 27 -26.81 -12.77 -52.81
CA GLU A 27 -27.32 -11.56 -53.48
C GLU A 27 -27.35 -10.28 -52.61
N ILE A 28 -26.96 -10.34 -51.33
CA ILE A 28 -26.90 -9.16 -50.44
C ILE A 28 -25.52 -9.08 -49.78
N SER A 29 -24.59 -8.34 -50.36
CA SER A 29 -23.20 -8.23 -49.89
C SER A 29 -22.98 -7.22 -48.75
N SER A 30 -23.89 -7.09 -47.77
CA SER A 30 -23.65 -6.14 -46.66
C SER A 30 -24.22 -6.49 -45.28
N GLU A 31 -24.99 -7.58 -45.11
CA GLU A 31 -25.42 -8.01 -43.78
C GLU A 31 -25.23 -9.52 -43.58
N MET A 32 -24.38 -9.90 -42.63
CA MET A 32 -24.37 -11.26 -42.07
C MET A 32 -25.08 -11.23 -40.71
N LYS A 33 -26.03 -12.15 -40.51
CA LYS A 33 -26.69 -12.37 -39.22
C LYS A 33 -26.14 -13.64 -38.59
N PHE A 34 -25.72 -13.55 -37.33
CA PHE A 34 -25.27 -14.68 -36.53
C PHE A 34 -26.11 -14.81 -35.28
N GLU A 35 -26.35 -16.05 -34.85
CA GLU A 35 -26.99 -16.36 -33.57
C GLU A 35 -26.02 -17.18 -32.72
N LEU A 36 -25.70 -16.69 -31.51
CA LEU A 36 -24.85 -17.39 -30.55
C LEU A 36 -25.71 -17.87 -29.38
N ILE A 37 -25.80 -19.18 -29.20
CA ILE A 37 -26.56 -19.82 -28.13
C ILE A 37 -25.57 -20.43 -27.12
N PHE A 38 -25.62 -19.97 -25.87
CA PHE A 38 -24.83 -20.51 -24.77
C PHE A 38 -25.70 -21.44 -23.92
N ASN A 39 -25.25 -22.69 -23.70
CA ASN A 39 -25.90 -23.64 -22.79
C ASN A 39 -25.05 -23.82 -21.53
N PHE A 40 -25.57 -23.44 -20.38
CA PHE A 40 -24.92 -23.65 -19.09
C PHE A 40 -25.57 -24.83 -18.36
N SER A 41 -24.74 -25.77 -17.93
CA SER A 41 -25.15 -26.95 -17.15
C SER A 41 -25.21 -26.60 -15.66
N SER A 42 -26.26 -25.91 -15.23
CA SER A 42 -26.93 -26.03 -13.91
C SER A 42 -27.88 -24.85 -13.68
N ASP A 43 -29.05 -25.19 -13.15
CA ASP A 43 -30.20 -24.39 -12.71
C ASP A 43 -30.16 -22.85 -12.84
N PHE A 44 -31.11 -22.36 -13.65
CA PHE A 44 -31.62 -21.00 -13.84
C PHE A 44 -30.87 -20.03 -14.78
N SER A 45 -31.65 -19.54 -15.77
CA SER A 45 -31.49 -18.35 -16.64
C SER A 45 -30.86 -18.61 -18.02
N TRP A 46 -31.64 -18.35 -19.08
CA TRP A 46 -31.13 -18.22 -20.45
C TRP A 46 -30.59 -16.80 -20.67
N LEU A 47 -29.47 -16.67 -21.37
CA LEU A 47 -29.01 -15.39 -21.92
C LEU A 47 -29.02 -15.51 -23.44
N ILE A 48 -29.93 -14.81 -24.11
CA ILE A 48 -29.89 -14.65 -25.57
C ILE A 48 -29.30 -13.26 -25.82
N VAL A 49 -28.15 -13.23 -26.46
CA VAL A 49 -27.54 -11.98 -26.95
C VAL A 49 -27.72 -11.97 -28.46
N VAL A 50 -28.57 -11.08 -28.95
CA VAL A 50 -28.67 -10.77 -30.38
C VAL A 50 -28.03 -9.41 -30.59
N GLY A 51 -26.96 -9.35 -31.38
CA GLY A 51 -26.33 -8.10 -31.81
C GLY A 51 -26.43 -7.97 -33.33
N GLN A 52 -26.56 -6.73 -33.82
CA GLN A 52 -26.29 -6.38 -35.22
C GLN A 52 -24.87 -5.83 -35.31
N PHE A 53 -24.13 -6.23 -36.34
CA PHE A 53 -22.79 -5.72 -36.63
C PHE A 53 -22.82 -5.03 -37.99
N VAL A 54 -22.15 -3.88 -38.10
CA VAL A 54 -21.88 -3.20 -39.38
C VAL A 54 -20.39 -3.37 -39.66
N LEU A 55 -20.06 -3.98 -40.80
CA LEU A 55 -18.69 -4.08 -41.29
C LEU A 55 -18.47 -2.99 -42.34
N GLU A 56 -17.65 -1.98 -42.04
CA GLU A 56 -17.14 -1.08 -43.07
C GLU A 56 -15.81 -1.61 -43.62
N TYR A 57 -15.81 -1.94 -44.91
CA TYR A 57 -14.64 -2.47 -45.62
C TYR A 57 -13.90 -1.32 -46.32
N ASN A 58 -12.81 -0.83 -45.72
CA ASN A 58 -12.01 0.26 -46.30
C ASN A 58 -10.63 -0.20 -46.78
N GLY A 59 -10.59 -1.33 -47.50
CA GLY A 59 -9.48 -1.72 -48.35
C GLY A 59 -8.09 -1.67 -47.68
N TRP A 60 -7.65 -2.84 -47.21
CA TRP A 60 -6.32 -3.22 -46.72
C TRP A 60 -6.17 -3.35 -45.18
N GLU A 61 -6.22 -4.63 -44.76
CA GLU A 61 -5.59 -5.31 -43.61
C GLU A 61 -5.99 -5.10 -42.13
N GLU A 62 -7.10 -4.42 -41.79
CA GLU A 62 -7.62 -4.51 -40.41
C GLU A 62 -9.16 -4.42 -40.34
N ILE A 63 -9.80 -5.36 -39.63
CA ILE A 63 -11.23 -5.30 -39.29
C ILE A 63 -11.35 -4.65 -37.91
N ARG A 64 -11.91 -3.44 -37.83
CA ARG A 64 -12.28 -2.84 -36.53
C ARG A 64 -13.65 -3.33 -36.09
N MET A 65 -13.72 -3.82 -34.85
CA MET A 65 -14.96 -4.15 -34.15
C MET A 65 -15.29 -3.02 -33.17
N ASP A 66 -16.40 -2.31 -33.40
CA ASP A 66 -16.97 -1.41 -32.38
C ASP A 66 -18.10 -2.12 -31.64
N VAL A 67 -17.99 -2.21 -30.32
CA VAL A 67 -19.03 -2.79 -29.45
C VAL A 67 -19.80 -1.63 -28.81
N GLY A 68 -20.93 -1.26 -29.42
CA GLY A 68 -21.83 -0.22 -28.91
C GLY A 68 -22.89 -0.73 -27.94
N LEU A 69 -23.12 0.05 -26.87
CA LEU A 69 -24.21 0.07 -25.87
C LEU A 69 -25.09 -1.19 -25.69
N PHE A 70 -24.96 -1.81 -24.50
CA PHE A 70 -25.86 -2.87 -24.02
C PHE A 70 -27.16 -2.30 -23.44
N SER A 71 -28.31 -2.91 -23.80
CA SER A 71 -29.56 -2.76 -23.06
C SER A 71 -29.90 -4.10 -22.39
N LEU A 72 -29.95 -4.09 -21.06
CA LEU A 72 -30.28 -5.26 -20.25
C LEU A 72 -31.80 -5.29 -20.01
N ARG A 73 -32.51 -6.29 -20.51
CA ARG A 73 -33.90 -6.59 -20.11
C ARG A 73 -33.95 -7.91 -19.37
N LEU A 74 -34.22 -7.86 -18.08
CA LEU A 74 -34.59 -9.03 -17.27
C LEU A 74 -36.12 -9.15 -17.26
N GLY A 75 -36.67 -10.19 -17.87
CA GLY A 75 -38.09 -10.51 -17.85
C GLY A 75 -38.33 -11.90 -17.26
N ARG A 76 -39.28 -12.02 -16.33
CA ARG A 76 -39.89 -13.29 -15.90
C ARG A 76 -41.22 -13.43 -16.65
N GLU A 77 -41.38 -14.45 -17.47
CA GLU A 77 -42.70 -14.84 -17.99
C GLU A 77 -43.23 -16.06 -17.23
N GLN A 78 -44.35 -15.87 -16.53
CA GLN A 78 -45.27 -16.93 -16.16
C GLN A 78 -46.38 -16.99 -17.21
N ARG A 79 -46.66 -18.21 -17.70
CA ARG A 79 -47.75 -18.52 -18.63
C ARG A 79 -49.13 -18.24 -18.01
N GLN A 80 -50.03 -17.59 -18.76
CA GLN A 80 -51.48 -17.55 -18.47
C GLN A 80 -52.18 -18.85 -18.93
N PRO A 81 -53.44 -19.09 -18.50
CA PRO A 81 -54.52 -18.86 -19.46
C PRO A 81 -55.82 -18.23 -18.90
N ASN A 82 -56.52 -17.55 -19.83
CA ASN A 82 -57.97 -17.39 -19.98
C ASN A 82 -58.75 -16.20 -19.35
N MET A 83 -59.16 -15.30 -20.28
CA MET A 83 -60.55 -15.02 -20.72
C MET A 83 -61.28 -13.75 -20.23
N MET A 84 -61.60 -12.88 -21.22
CA MET A 84 -62.68 -11.86 -21.34
C MET A 84 -62.77 -10.76 -20.25
N GLN A 85 -62.97 -9.46 -20.53
CA GLN A 85 -63.98 -8.84 -21.39
C GLN A 85 -63.68 -7.32 -21.56
N ARG A 86 -63.81 -6.82 -22.81
CA ARG A 86 -64.34 -5.51 -23.28
C ARG A 86 -64.35 -4.26 -22.37
N SER A 87 -63.68 -3.17 -22.81
CA SER A 87 -64.29 -1.99 -23.50
C SER A 87 -63.65 -0.62 -23.20
N LEU A 88 -63.51 0.14 -24.30
CA LEU A 88 -63.67 1.60 -24.50
C LEU A 88 -62.51 2.59 -24.22
N CYS A 89 -62.08 3.16 -25.36
CA CYS A 89 -61.43 4.43 -25.70
C CYS A 89 -61.46 5.59 -24.67
N PHE A 90 -60.36 6.34 -24.55
CA PHE A 90 -60.18 7.70 -25.13
C PHE A 90 -58.80 8.32 -24.82
N LEU A 91 -58.38 9.26 -25.67
CA LEU A 91 -57.12 10.01 -25.70
C LEU A 91 -56.85 10.93 -24.49
N ASN A 92 -55.58 11.10 -24.09
CA ASN A 92 -54.78 12.35 -24.23
C ASN A 92 -53.55 12.44 -23.29
N SER A 93 -52.40 12.67 -23.92
CA SER A 93 -51.38 13.71 -23.67
C SER A 93 -51.09 14.27 -22.25
N ILE A 94 -49.83 14.06 -21.82
CA ILE A 94 -48.83 15.03 -21.29
C ILE A 94 -49.00 15.64 -19.87
N ARG A 95 -47.97 15.33 -19.04
CA ARG A 95 -47.24 16.10 -17.99
C ARG A 95 -48.06 16.97 -17.01
N SER A 96 -47.96 16.70 -15.71
CA SER A 96 -46.90 17.15 -14.79
C SER A 96 -47.31 17.03 -13.31
N SER A 97 -46.34 16.58 -12.51
CA SER A 97 -46.10 16.85 -11.08
C SER A 97 -47.23 16.75 -10.03
N SER A 98 -46.96 15.88 -9.03
CA SER A 98 -46.85 16.19 -7.59
C SER A 98 -47.60 15.23 -6.64
N PHE A 99 -46.77 14.56 -5.83
CA PHE A 99 -46.91 14.20 -4.41
C PHE A 99 -47.78 13.03 -3.90
N SER A 100 -47.06 12.14 -3.19
CA SER A 100 -47.45 11.34 -2.01
C SER A 100 -48.43 10.18 -2.25
N SER A 101 -48.32 9.00 -1.63
CA SER A 101 -47.34 8.36 -0.74
C SER A 101 -47.64 6.86 -0.80
N LEU A 102 -46.65 6.00 -0.55
CA LEU A 102 -46.84 4.74 0.19
C LEU A 102 -45.48 4.16 0.56
N SER A 103 -45.12 4.37 1.82
CA SER A 103 -44.18 3.62 2.65
C SER A 103 -44.49 2.11 2.59
N LYS A 104 -43.58 1.13 2.74
CA LYS A 104 -42.60 0.85 3.81
C LYS A 104 -41.69 -0.29 3.34
N ILE A 105 -40.53 -0.41 4.00
CA ILE A 105 -39.54 -1.51 4.05
C ILE A 105 -38.17 -1.02 3.55
N GLY A 106 -37.28 -0.70 4.50
CA GLY A 106 -35.91 -0.29 4.19
C GLY A 106 -35.20 0.60 5.23
N ALA A 107 -35.77 0.81 6.42
CA ALA A 107 -35.18 1.64 7.47
C ALA A 107 -34.95 0.85 8.75
N TYR A 108 -33.85 0.08 8.81
CA TYR A 108 -33.32 -0.43 10.09
C TYR A 108 -31.77 -0.56 10.16
N TYR A 109 -31.03 -0.18 9.11
CA TYR A 109 -29.55 -0.22 9.11
C TYR A 109 -28.85 1.12 8.78
N ALA A 110 -29.59 2.19 8.45
CA ALA A 110 -29.01 3.47 8.02
C ALA A 110 -29.00 4.58 9.10
N SER A 111 -29.66 4.40 10.25
CA SER A 111 -29.79 5.46 11.28
C SER A 111 -28.72 5.45 12.37
N ARG A 112 -27.91 4.39 12.50
CA ARG A 112 -26.78 4.34 13.47
C ARG A 112 -25.45 4.87 12.93
N ALA A 113 -25.33 5.05 11.61
CA ALA A 113 -24.11 5.58 10.99
C ALA A 113 -24.17 7.11 10.77
N ALA A 114 -25.38 7.69 10.65
CA ALA A 114 -25.56 9.12 10.42
C ALA A 114 -25.48 9.96 11.72
N SER A 115 -25.90 9.41 12.87
CA SER A 115 -25.84 10.13 14.15
C SER A 115 -24.43 10.20 14.76
N SER A 116 -23.52 9.31 14.38
CA SER A 116 -22.10 9.36 14.77
C SER A 116 -21.25 10.30 13.90
N LEU A 117 -21.77 10.73 12.74
CA LEU A 117 -21.07 11.63 11.81
C LEU A 117 -21.41 13.11 12.00
N GLN A 118 -22.50 13.44 12.71
CA GLN A 118 -22.90 14.82 13.00
C GLN A 118 -22.36 15.37 14.33
N GLN A 119 -21.61 14.57 15.09
CA GLN A 119 -21.01 14.99 16.36
C GLN A 119 -19.50 15.24 16.29
N ALA A 120 -18.93 15.22 15.07
CA ALA A 120 -17.59 15.68 14.79
C ALA A 120 -17.70 16.82 13.78
N PHE A 121 -17.00 17.93 14.03
CA PHE A 121 -17.04 19.21 13.30
C PHE A 121 -18.03 20.25 13.84
N GLU A 122 -17.70 20.79 15.01
CA GLU A 122 -17.72 22.24 15.18
C GLU A 122 -16.28 22.77 15.16
N PRO A 123 -15.98 23.88 14.46
CA PRO A 123 -14.68 24.53 14.56
C PRO A 123 -14.54 25.13 15.97
N SER A 124 -13.71 24.50 16.80
CA SER A 124 -13.38 25.00 18.15
C SER A 124 -12.76 26.39 18.04
N ALA A 125 -13.45 27.37 18.60
CA ALA A 125 -12.91 28.71 18.84
C ALA A 125 -11.60 28.62 19.65
N HIS A 126 -10.67 29.52 19.33
CA HIS A 126 -9.36 29.69 19.97
C HIS A 126 -9.40 29.43 21.49
N ARG A 127 -8.84 28.29 21.91
CA ARG A 127 -8.47 28.01 23.30
C ARG A 127 -6.95 28.17 23.45
N SER A 128 -6.52 28.76 24.55
CA SER A 128 -5.12 29.03 24.87
C SER A 128 -4.28 27.76 24.96
N SER A 129 -3.00 27.86 24.60
CA SER A 129 -2.04 26.77 24.37
C SER A 129 -1.72 25.88 25.58
N ASP A 130 -2.11 26.27 26.79
CA ASP A 130 -1.56 25.68 28.01
C ASP A 130 -2.48 24.61 28.63
N ASP A 131 -3.74 24.50 28.19
CA ASP A 131 -4.72 23.53 28.73
C ASP A 131 -4.85 22.23 27.89
N GLU A 132 -4.26 22.14 26.70
CA GLU A 132 -4.40 20.97 25.80
C GLU A 132 -3.38 19.84 26.03
N ASP A 133 -2.33 20.04 26.83
CA ASP A 133 -1.30 19.01 27.07
C ASP A 133 -1.80 17.85 27.95
N ASN A 134 -2.95 18.02 28.61
CA ASN A 134 -3.52 17.06 29.56
C ASN A 134 -4.34 15.91 28.94
N ASP A 135 -4.58 15.90 27.63
CA ASP A 135 -5.52 14.96 26.99
C ASP A 135 -4.86 13.81 26.19
N ILE A 136 -3.52 13.78 26.09
CA ILE A 136 -2.81 12.73 25.35
C ILE A 136 -2.31 11.65 26.30
N ASP A 137 -2.90 10.45 26.23
CA ASP A 137 -2.36 9.26 26.90
C ASP A 137 -1.11 8.75 26.19
N TRP A 138 0.04 9.29 26.59
CA TRP A 138 1.36 8.93 26.06
C TRP A 138 1.74 7.47 26.31
N ASN A 139 1.17 6.81 27.32
CA ASN A 139 1.48 5.40 27.63
C ASN A 139 0.76 4.44 26.68
N ASN A 140 -0.40 4.85 26.17
CA ASN A 140 -1.22 4.01 25.31
C ASN A 140 -1.12 4.30 23.82
N LEU A 141 -0.12 5.07 23.37
CA LEU A 141 0.14 5.28 21.95
C LEU A 141 0.46 3.97 21.21
N GLY A 142 -0.28 3.69 20.14
CA GLY A 142 0.03 2.63 19.17
C GLY A 142 0.77 3.15 17.94
N PHE A 143 0.81 2.33 16.89
CA PHE A 143 1.17 2.76 15.52
C PHE A 143 -0.12 2.91 14.70
N SER A 144 -1.03 3.76 15.17
CA SER A 144 -2.30 4.06 14.52
C SER A 144 -2.30 5.48 13.97
N ALA A 145 -3.09 5.72 12.93
CA ALA A 145 -3.27 7.07 12.41
C ALA A 145 -3.90 7.95 13.50
N LYS A 146 -3.13 8.93 13.99
CA LYS A 146 -3.64 10.03 14.81
C LYS A 146 -3.25 11.33 14.09
N PRO A 147 -4.23 12.07 13.53
CA PRO A 147 -3.92 13.32 12.85
C PRO A 147 -3.30 14.31 13.84
N THR A 148 -2.33 15.06 13.34
CA THR A 148 -1.72 16.20 14.06
C THR A 148 -2.29 17.50 13.49
N ASP A 149 -1.82 18.66 13.92
CA ASP A 149 -2.46 19.95 13.59
C ASP A 149 -2.12 20.45 12.20
N TYR A 150 -0.89 20.17 11.75
CA TYR A 150 -0.34 20.74 10.53
C TYR A 150 0.30 19.68 9.63
N MET A 151 0.26 19.95 8.34
CA MET A 151 1.00 19.23 7.31
C MET A 151 1.74 20.24 6.42
N TYR A 152 2.87 19.86 5.84
CA TYR A 152 3.61 20.68 4.89
C TYR A 152 3.31 20.25 3.46
N VAL A 153 3.04 21.18 2.56
CA VAL A 153 2.74 20.89 1.15
C VAL A 153 3.58 21.78 0.24
N THR A 154 4.16 21.17 -0.80
CA THR A 154 4.72 21.89 -1.95
C THR A 154 4.38 21.14 -3.24
N LYS A 155 4.30 21.87 -4.34
CA LYS A 155 4.03 21.35 -5.67
C LYS A 155 5.24 21.52 -6.56
N CYS A 156 5.32 20.64 -7.54
CA CYS A 156 6.25 20.74 -8.66
C CYS A 156 5.40 20.66 -9.93
N LEU A 157 5.57 21.62 -10.82
CA LEU A 157 4.91 21.65 -12.11
C LEU A 157 5.80 20.96 -13.17
N ALA A 158 5.49 21.18 -14.44
CA ALA A 158 6.16 20.51 -15.55
C ALA A 158 7.66 20.86 -15.71
N ASP A 159 8.14 21.92 -15.03
CA ASP A 159 9.54 22.34 -15.04
C ASP A 159 10.44 21.49 -14.14
N GLY A 160 9.87 20.60 -13.32
CA GLY A 160 10.62 19.77 -12.39
C GLY A 160 11.12 20.51 -11.14
N ILE A 161 10.71 21.76 -10.94
CA ILE A 161 11.14 22.59 -9.81
C ILE A 161 10.05 22.62 -8.75
N PHE A 162 10.41 22.27 -7.51
CA PHE A 162 9.51 22.39 -6.38
C PHE A 162 9.40 23.85 -5.93
N GLU A 163 8.16 24.35 -5.89
CA GLU A 163 7.81 25.66 -5.39
C GLU A 163 8.13 25.79 -3.89
N GLN A 164 8.11 27.03 -3.37
CA GLN A 164 8.15 27.24 -1.93
C GLN A 164 6.93 26.58 -1.29
N GLY A 165 7.17 25.64 -0.37
CA GLY A 165 6.09 24.97 0.34
C GLY A 165 5.54 25.78 1.50
N GLN A 166 4.41 25.32 2.01
CA GLN A 166 3.65 25.97 3.05
C GLN A 166 3.14 24.96 4.09
N LEU A 167 3.02 25.43 5.33
CA LEU A 167 2.31 24.71 6.39
C LEU A 167 0.82 24.98 6.26
N ASN A 168 0.05 23.91 6.14
CA ASN A 168 -1.40 23.92 6.10
C ASN A 168 -1.93 23.20 7.33
N PRO A 169 -3.12 23.57 7.84
CA PRO A 169 -3.85 22.70 8.76
C PRO A 169 -3.98 21.29 8.18
N TYR A 170 -3.84 20.27 9.02
CA TYR A 170 -4.03 18.90 8.61
C TYR A 170 -5.44 18.70 8.05
N GLY A 171 -5.55 18.02 6.92
CA GLY A 171 -6.83 17.73 6.30
C GLY A 171 -6.69 16.76 5.13
N ASN A 172 -7.84 16.38 4.57
CA ASN A 172 -7.87 15.61 3.35
C ASN A 172 -7.23 16.40 2.20
N ILE A 173 -6.57 15.69 1.29
CA ILE A 173 -6.08 16.26 0.05
C ILE A 173 -7.10 16.05 -1.07
N GLU A 174 -7.24 17.05 -1.93
CA GLU A 174 -8.01 16.93 -3.17
C GLU A 174 -7.10 16.36 -4.27
N LEU A 175 -7.57 15.34 -4.98
CA LEU A 175 -6.86 14.74 -6.11
C LEU A 175 -7.77 14.68 -7.32
N ASN A 176 -7.21 15.02 -8.48
CA ASN A 176 -7.87 14.79 -9.76
C ASN A 176 -8.07 13.27 -9.94
N PRO A 177 -9.25 12.79 -10.38
CA PRO A 177 -9.47 11.36 -10.65
C PRO A 177 -8.47 10.75 -11.65
N PHE A 178 -7.93 11.56 -12.57
CA PHE A 178 -6.89 11.16 -13.52
C PHE A 178 -5.47 11.23 -12.96
N ALA A 179 -5.28 11.51 -11.66
CA ALA A 179 -3.94 11.58 -11.08
C ALA A 179 -3.18 10.26 -11.29
N ALA A 180 -1.92 10.37 -11.73
CA ALA A 180 -1.07 9.21 -12.03
C ALA A 180 -0.91 8.27 -10.82
N VAL A 181 -0.86 8.83 -9.61
CA VAL A 181 -0.79 8.05 -8.37
C VAL A 181 -2.01 7.14 -8.16
N LEU A 182 -3.20 7.56 -8.58
CA LEU A 182 -4.44 6.80 -8.40
C LEU A 182 -4.58 5.67 -9.43
N ASN A 183 -4.14 5.92 -10.67
CA ASN A 183 -4.39 5.00 -11.79
C ASN A 183 -3.19 4.08 -12.10
N TYR A 184 -1.96 4.56 -11.89
CA TYR A 184 -0.73 3.84 -12.30
C TYR A 184 0.29 3.71 -11.17
N GLY A 185 -0.04 4.15 -9.94
CA GLY A 185 0.79 3.95 -8.77
C GLY A 185 2.11 4.73 -8.78
N GLN A 186 2.21 5.84 -9.55
CA GLN A 186 3.40 6.69 -9.57
C GLN A 186 3.52 7.50 -8.26
N GLY A 187 4.05 6.88 -7.22
CA GLY A 187 4.20 7.50 -5.91
C GLY A 187 5.23 6.83 -5.00
N LEU A 188 5.84 7.64 -4.15
CA LEU A 188 6.85 7.26 -3.16
C LEU A 188 6.44 7.76 -1.79
N PHE A 189 7.01 7.13 -0.76
CA PHE A 189 6.90 7.65 0.60
C PHE A 189 8.18 7.42 1.39
N GLU A 190 8.32 8.18 2.47
CA GLU A 190 9.40 8.04 3.43
C GLU A 190 8.90 7.84 4.87
N GLY A 191 9.82 7.52 5.76
CA GLY A 191 9.52 7.35 7.17
C GLY A 191 10.70 7.70 8.04
N THR A 192 10.54 8.77 8.81
CA THR A 192 11.50 9.19 9.84
C THR A 192 10.78 9.53 11.14
N LYS A 193 11.54 9.88 12.17
CA LYS A 193 11.04 10.17 13.51
C LYS A 193 11.71 11.43 14.08
N ALA A 194 10.93 12.23 14.79
CA ALA A 194 11.43 13.25 15.70
C ALA A 194 11.33 12.75 17.14
N PHE A 195 12.38 13.01 17.93
CA PHE A 195 12.54 12.57 19.30
C PHE A 195 12.74 13.76 20.22
N ARG A 196 12.06 13.76 21.37
CA ARG A 196 12.30 14.72 22.45
C ARG A 196 13.30 14.13 23.45
N ARG A 197 14.30 14.93 23.82
CA ARG A 197 15.28 14.57 24.87
C ARG A 197 14.88 15.12 26.23
N LYS A 198 15.61 14.73 27.29
CA LYS A 198 15.35 15.14 28.68
C LYS A 198 15.35 16.65 28.89
N ASP A 199 16.20 17.35 28.16
CA ASP A 199 16.33 18.82 28.20
C ASP A 199 15.27 19.55 27.35
N GLY A 200 14.31 18.82 26.77
CA GLY A 200 13.23 19.37 25.97
C GLY A 200 13.61 19.68 24.52
N ARG A 201 14.89 19.54 24.14
CA ARG A 201 15.34 19.68 22.74
C ARG A 201 14.81 18.54 21.87
N VAL A 202 14.65 18.82 20.58
CA VAL A 202 14.04 17.92 19.61
C VAL A 202 15.03 17.61 18.50
N PHE A 203 15.13 16.34 18.12
CA PHE A 203 16.08 15.87 17.12
C PHE A 203 15.40 14.99 16.07
N LEU A 204 15.85 15.12 14.83
CA LEU A 204 15.59 14.20 13.74
C LEU A 204 16.74 13.20 13.61
N PHE A 205 16.43 11.95 13.26
CA PHE A 205 17.43 10.91 13.05
C PHE A 205 17.65 10.63 11.56
N ARG A 206 18.85 10.92 11.07
CA ARG A 206 19.34 10.70 9.69
C ARG A 206 18.36 11.14 8.58
N PRO A 207 17.75 12.34 8.67
CA PRO A 207 16.76 12.77 7.68
C PRO A 207 17.36 12.95 6.28
N ASP A 208 18.68 13.19 6.19
CA ASP A 208 19.46 13.21 4.95
C ASP A 208 19.40 11.87 4.20
N GLN A 209 19.52 10.75 4.92
CA GLN A 209 19.48 9.41 4.32
C GLN A 209 18.07 9.08 3.80
N ASN A 210 17.03 9.55 4.49
CA ASN A 210 15.66 9.46 3.98
C ASN A 210 15.48 10.29 2.70
N ALA A 211 16.05 11.50 2.65
CA ALA A 211 16.01 12.35 1.47
C ALA A 211 16.70 11.69 0.26
N ILE A 212 17.93 11.20 0.45
CA ILE A 212 18.71 10.51 -0.59
C ILE A 212 17.95 9.29 -1.13
N ARG A 213 17.32 8.50 -0.25
CA ARG A 213 16.52 7.35 -0.68
C ARG A 213 15.28 7.74 -1.48
N MET A 214 14.63 8.86 -1.12
CA MET A 214 13.53 9.40 -1.92
C MET A 214 14.01 9.87 -3.30
N GLN A 215 15.17 10.54 -3.38
CA GLN A 215 15.74 10.99 -4.66
C GLN A 215 16.04 9.81 -5.59
N PHE A 216 16.70 8.78 -5.07
CA PHE A 216 16.95 7.54 -5.83
C PHE A 216 15.64 6.88 -6.29
N GLY A 217 14.63 6.85 -5.42
CA GLY A 217 13.31 6.34 -5.77
C GLY A 217 12.62 7.16 -6.86
N ALA A 218 12.74 8.49 -6.79
CA ALA A 218 12.12 9.41 -7.72
C ALA A 218 12.73 9.26 -9.11
N GLU A 219 14.06 9.16 -9.20
CA GLU A 219 14.76 8.82 -10.43
C GLU A 219 14.25 7.50 -11.03
N ARG A 220 14.16 6.44 -10.22
CA ARG A 220 13.67 5.13 -10.68
C ARG A 220 12.22 5.15 -11.18
N MET A 221 11.39 6.02 -10.60
CA MET A 221 9.96 6.18 -10.90
C MET A 221 9.66 7.31 -11.90
N CYS A 222 10.70 7.88 -12.52
CA CYS A 222 10.59 9.01 -13.45
C CYS A 222 9.86 10.22 -12.85
N MET A 223 10.18 10.58 -11.61
CA MET A 223 9.59 11.71 -10.87
C MET A 223 10.68 12.75 -10.56
N PRO A 224 10.37 14.06 -10.60
CA PRO A 224 11.22 15.05 -9.95
C PRO A 224 11.19 14.82 -8.44
N SER A 225 12.28 15.15 -7.75
CA SER A 225 12.37 15.05 -6.29
C SER A 225 12.72 16.39 -5.66
N PRO A 226 12.26 16.66 -4.43
CA PRO A 226 12.79 17.79 -3.67
C PRO A 226 14.30 17.58 -3.46
N SER A 227 15.05 18.67 -3.43
CA SER A 227 16.45 18.61 -3.00
C SER A 227 16.54 18.11 -1.55
N ILE A 228 17.70 17.60 -1.15
CA ILE A 228 17.95 17.17 0.24
C ILE A 228 17.58 18.28 1.23
N SER A 229 17.94 19.53 0.90
CA SER A 229 17.62 20.69 1.73
C SER A 229 16.12 20.96 1.84
N GLN A 230 15.37 20.91 0.74
CA GLN A 230 13.91 21.10 0.73
C GLN A 230 13.20 19.98 1.50
N PHE A 231 13.65 18.74 1.36
CA PHE A 231 13.11 17.60 2.08
C PHE A 231 13.31 17.75 3.61
N ILE A 232 14.54 18.05 4.04
CA ILE A 232 14.86 18.26 5.45
C ILE A 232 14.09 19.47 6.00
N HIS A 233 14.01 20.56 5.24
CA HIS A 233 13.24 21.74 5.62
C HIS A 233 11.77 21.41 5.88
N ALA A 234 11.11 20.71 4.95
CA ALA A 234 9.71 20.29 5.09
C ALA A 234 9.49 19.44 6.35
N ILE A 235 10.36 18.46 6.60
CA ILE A 235 10.30 17.62 7.81
C ILE A 235 10.48 18.45 9.08
N LYS A 236 11.45 19.37 9.09
CA LYS A 236 11.68 20.29 10.22
C LYS A 236 10.45 21.14 10.48
N GLN A 237 9.88 21.77 9.45
CA GLN A 237 8.67 22.60 9.58
C GLN A 237 7.48 21.79 10.11
N THR A 238 7.22 20.59 9.56
CA THR A 238 6.14 19.73 10.05
C THR A 238 6.35 19.31 11.50
N ALA A 239 7.58 18.97 11.90
CA ALA A 239 7.87 18.57 13.29
C ALA A 239 7.69 19.73 14.27
N LEU A 240 8.18 20.93 13.93
CA LEU A 240 8.06 22.12 14.78
C LEU A 240 6.61 22.60 14.90
N ALA A 241 5.87 22.65 13.79
CA ALA A 241 4.45 23.02 13.81
C ALA A 241 3.61 22.06 14.67
N ASN A 242 4.04 20.80 14.78
CA ASN A 242 3.39 19.77 15.59
C ASN A 242 4.16 19.45 16.88
N ARG A 243 4.94 20.40 17.43
CA ARG A 243 5.84 20.17 18.57
C ARG A 243 5.14 19.58 19.80
N ARG A 244 3.89 19.96 20.08
CA ARG A 244 3.09 19.42 21.19
C ARG A 244 2.77 17.93 21.03
N TRP A 245 2.73 17.44 19.80
CA TRP A 245 2.48 16.02 19.48
C TRP A 245 3.74 15.15 19.60
N ILE A 246 4.91 15.73 19.89
CA ILE A 246 6.15 14.97 20.07
C ILE A 246 6.18 14.38 21.49
N PRO A 247 6.09 13.04 21.64
CA PRO A 247 5.99 12.41 22.95
C PRO A 247 7.17 12.78 23.87
N PRO A 248 6.94 12.85 25.19
CA PRO A 248 8.02 12.94 26.17
C PRO A 248 9.04 11.80 26.02
N MET A 249 10.27 12.03 26.48
CA MET A 249 11.32 11.02 26.41
C MET A 249 10.86 9.70 27.05
N GLY A 250 11.09 8.59 26.35
CA GLY A 250 10.71 7.25 26.79
C GLY A 250 9.24 6.88 26.53
N LYS A 251 8.40 7.81 26.07
CA LYS A 251 6.98 7.54 25.75
C LYS A 251 6.73 7.28 24.26
N GLY A 252 7.68 7.59 23.39
CA GLY A 252 7.56 7.34 21.96
C GLY A 252 8.32 8.35 21.12
N SER A 253 7.80 8.60 19.91
CA SER A 253 8.36 9.56 18.96
C SER A 253 7.25 10.14 18.08
N LEU A 254 7.51 11.26 17.42
CA LEU A 254 6.64 11.75 16.36
C LEU A 254 7.09 11.08 15.04
N TYR A 255 6.26 10.19 14.49
CA TYR A 255 6.52 9.61 13.19
C TYR A 255 6.14 10.59 12.09
N ILE A 256 7.08 10.87 11.18
CA ILE A 256 6.91 11.83 10.10
C ILE A 256 6.87 11.07 8.77
N ARG A 257 5.85 11.35 7.96
CA ARG A 257 5.55 10.70 6.69
C ARG A 257 5.61 11.71 5.55
N PRO A 258 6.76 11.79 4.87
CA PRO A 258 6.84 12.42 3.55
C PRO A 258 6.21 11.51 2.48
N LEU A 259 5.43 12.09 1.59
CA LEU A 259 4.86 11.49 0.38
C LEU A 259 5.29 12.30 -0.83
N LEU A 260 5.62 11.63 -1.93
CA LEU A 260 5.82 12.25 -3.22
C LEU A 260 4.90 11.54 -4.21
N ILE A 261 3.93 12.25 -4.77
CA ILE A 261 2.87 11.66 -5.60
C ILE A 261 2.78 12.37 -6.95
N GLY A 262 2.60 11.60 -8.03
CA GLY A 262 2.21 12.12 -9.33
C GLY A 262 0.74 12.57 -9.29
N SER A 263 0.53 13.85 -9.00
CA SER A 263 -0.80 14.44 -8.76
C SER A 263 -1.45 14.98 -10.04
N GLY A 264 -0.69 15.19 -11.11
CA GLY A 264 -1.18 15.73 -12.36
C GLY A 264 -2.05 14.73 -13.14
N PRO A 265 -3.05 15.24 -13.90
CA PRO A 265 -3.99 14.41 -14.66
C PRO A 265 -3.31 13.71 -15.84
N ILE A 266 -3.46 12.40 -15.95
CA ILE A 266 -2.97 11.63 -17.08
C ILE A 266 -3.78 10.33 -17.29
N LEU A 267 -4.15 10.06 -18.55
CA LEU A 267 -4.76 8.79 -18.97
C LEU A 267 -3.84 7.94 -19.87
N GLY A 268 -2.88 8.57 -20.54
CA GLY A 268 -1.82 7.85 -21.24
C GLY A 268 -0.79 7.33 -20.24
N LEU A 269 -0.18 6.18 -20.50
CA LEU A 269 0.89 5.68 -19.64
C LEU A 269 2.18 6.47 -19.91
N ALA A 270 2.41 7.52 -19.11
CA ALA A 270 3.65 8.30 -19.08
C ALA A 270 3.87 8.92 -17.68
N PRO A 271 5.05 9.49 -17.39
CA PRO A 271 5.26 10.24 -16.16
C PRO A 271 4.26 11.40 -16.02
N SER A 272 3.80 11.66 -14.80
CA SER A 272 2.94 12.81 -14.51
C SER A 272 3.63 14.14 -14.86
N LEU A 273 2.83 15.16 -15.18
CA LEU A 273 3.32 16.54 -15.41
C LEU A 273 3.31 17.40 -14.14
N GLU A 274 2.62 16.95 -13.09
CA GLU A 274 2.56 17.67 -11.82
C GLU A 274 2.74 16.70 -10.66
N TYR A 275 3.49 17.14 -9.66
CA TYR A 275 3.80 16.34 -8.49
C TYR A 275 3.50 17.13 -7.22
N THR A 276 3.05 16.41 -6.19
CA THR A 276 2.87 16.97 -4.85
C THR A 276 3.82 16.28 -3.90
N PHE A 277 4.61 17.07 -3.17
CA PHE A 277 5.36 16.61 -2.01
C PHE A 277 4.66 17.08 -0.74
N LEU A 278 4.21 16.13 0.07
CA LEU A 278 3.40 16.34 1.27
C LEU A 278 4.09 15.69 2.46
N VAL A 279 4.15 16.37 3.59
CA VAL A 279 4.68 15.81 4.84
C VAL A 279 3.64 15.97 5.94
N TYR A 280 3.25 14.87 6.56
CA TYR A 280 2.40 14.85 7.74
C TYR A 280 3.03 14.04 8.86
N ALA A 281 2.48 14.13 10.06
CA ALA A 281 3.01 13.44 11.22
C ALA A 281 1.92 12.79 12.09
N SER A 282 2.33 11.83 12.91
CA SER A 282 1.49 11.16 13.91
C SER A 282 2.35 10.79 15.12
N PRO A 283 1.90 11.03 16.36
CA PRO A 283 2.57 10.49 17.54
C PRO A 283 2.48 8.96 17.49
N VAL A 284 3.59 8.29 17.80
CA VAL A 284 3.65 6.83 17.89
C VAL A 284 4.33 6.41 19.17
N GLY A 285 3.80 5.36 19.80
CA GLY A 285 4.41 4.77 20.98
C GLY A 285 5.67 3.99 20.64
N ASN A 286 6.35 3.51 21.69
CA ASN A 286 7.37 2.50 21.50
C ASN A 286 6.71 1.23 20.97
N TYR A 287 7.29 0.65 19.91
CA TYR A 287 6.73 -0.56 19.27
C TYR A 287 6.64 -1.73 20.26
N PHE A 288 7.54 -1.75 21.25
CA PHE A 288 7.62 -2.73 22.32
C PHE A 288 7.24 -2.07 23.65
N LYS A 289 5.95 -2.13 24.01
CA LYS A 289 5.45 -1.54 25.26
C LYS A 289 5.90 -2.29 26.52
N GLU A 290 6.27 -3.57 26.41
CA GLU A 290 6.61 -4.45 27.54
C GLU A 290 7.78 -5.40 27.21
N GLY A 291 8.92 -4.83 26.84
CA GLY A 291 10.07 -5.62 26.37
C GLY A 291 9.88 -6.07 24.91
N LEU A 292 11.00 -6.47 24.29
CA LEU A 292 11.07 -6.84 22.89
C LEU A 292 10.27 -8.13 22.64
N SER A 293 8.93 -8.07 22.60
CA SER A 293 8.09 -9.22 22.28
C SER A 293 8.55 -9.78 20.93
N PRO A 294 9.17 -10.96 20.93
CA PRO A 294 9.94 -11.40 19.79
C PRO A 294 8.98 -11.79 18.66
N LEU A 295 9.38 -11.50 17.43
CA LEU A 295 8.54 -11.76 16.26
C LEU A 295 8.37 -13.27 16.03
N ASN A 296 7.17 -13.67 15.66
CA ASN A 296 6.84 -15.00 15.15
C ASN A 296 6.67 -14.90 13.63
N LEU A 297 7.62 -15.41 12.84
CA LEU A 297 7.62 -15.19 11.40
C LEU A 297 7.32 -16.45 10.59
N TYR A 298 6.70 -16.27 9.44
CA TYR A 298 6.48 -17.32 8.44
C TYR A 298 7.33 -17.04 7.20
N ILE A 299 7.99 -18.06 6.66
CA ILE A 299 8.65 -17.94 5.35
C ILE A 299 7.63 -18.24 4.25
N GLU A 300 7.42 -17.27 3.37
CA GLU A 300 6.55 -17.35 2.20
C GLU A 300 7.33 -17.82 0.97
N ASP A 301 6.89 -18.94 0.38
CA ASP A 301 7.53 -19.59 -0.78
C ASP A 301 6.65 -19.60 -2.04
N GLU A 302 5.40 -19.14 -1.95
CA GLU A 302 4.50 -18.95 -3.11
C GLU A 302 4.57 -17.53 -3.67
N PHE A 303 4.50 -16.52 -2.80
CA PHE A 303 4.50 -15.11 -3.17
C PHE A 303 5.89 -14.49 -3.06
N HIS A 304 6.20 -13.57 -3.98
CA HIS A 304 7.45 -12.82 -3.96
C HIS A 304 7.16 -11.35 -3.63
N ARG A 305 8.01 -10.76 -2.80
CA ARG A 305 7.93 -9.32 -2.44
C ARG A 305 8.33 -8.44 -3.61
N ALA A 306 9.39 -8.84 -4.29
CA ALA A 306 10.02 -8.11 -5.38
C ALA A 306 10.69 -9.09 -6.34
N THR A 307 11.06 -8.58 -7.51
CA THR A 307 11.81 -9.31 -8.53
C THR A 307 12.97 -8.45 -9.05
N HIS A 308 14.03 -9.09 -9.54
CA HIS A 308 15.15 -8.36 -10.14
C HIS A 308 14.67 -7.53 -11.35
N GLY A 309 15.19 -6.31 -11.49
CA GLY A 309 14.70 -5.33 -12.48
C GLY A 309 13.40 -4.60 -12.08
N GLY A 310 12.69 -5.08 -11.07
CA GLY A 310 11.52 -4.41 -10.49
C GLY A 310 11.88 -3.16 -9.67
N VAL A 311 10.99 -2.77 -8.78
CA VAL A 311 11.15 -1.58 -7.91
C VAL A 311 11.32 -1.95 -6.43
N GLY A 312 11.70 -3.19 -6.11
CA GLY A 312 11.85 -3.68 -4.73
C GLY A 312 12.80 -2.84 -3.87
N GLY A 313 13.94 -2.41 -4.44
CA GLY A 313 14.91 -1.51 -3.78
C GLY A 313 14.45 -0.05 -3.63
N VAL A 314 13.23 0.28 -4.04
CA VAL A 314 12.65 1.63 -3.95
C VAL A 314 11.49 1.65 -2.97
N LYS A 315 11.33 2.74 -2.21
CA LYS A 315 10.21 2.91 -1.27
C LYS A 315 8.92 3.36 -1.97
N SER A 316 8.57 2.65 -3.05
CA SER A 316 7.38 2.88 -3.87
C SER A 316 6.13 2.32 -3.22
N ILE A 317 4.99 3.00 -3.40
CA ILE A 317 3.68 2.51 -2.95
C ILE A 317 3.31 1.18 -3.62
N THR A 318 3.83 0.92 -4.84
CA THR A 318 3.54 -0.29 -5.62
C THR A 318 4.08 -1.57 -5.00
N ASN A 319 5.04 -1.47 -4.06
CA ASN A 319 5.63 -2.64 -3.39
C ASN A 319 4.82 -3.17 -2.21
N TYR A 320 3.88 -2.37 -1.68
CA TYR A 320 3.21 -2.69 -0.40
C TYR A 320 1.83 -3.32 -0.59
N ALA A 321 1.11 -3.00 -1.67
CA ALA A 321 -0.18 -3.62 -1.96
C ALA A 321 -0.08 -5.11 -2.36
N PRO A 322 0.89 -5.55 -3.21
CA PRO A 322 0.95 -6.94 -3.66
C PRO A 322 1.18 -7.97 -2.54
N VAL A 323 1.83 -7.56 -1.46
CA VAL A 323 2.21 -8.43 -0.33
C VAL A 323 1.09 -8.62 0.69
N LEU A 324 0.01 -7.83 0.63
CA LEU A 324 -1.05 -7.84 1.65
C LEU A 324 -1.77 -9.19 1.76
N SER A 325 -1.94 -9.93 0.65
CA SER A 325 -2.57 -11.25 0.68
C SER A 325 -1.76 -12.26 1.49
N ALA A 326 -0.45 -12.34 1.24
CA ALA A 326 0.47 -13.23 1.96
C ALA A 326 0.54 -12.84 3.45
N LEU A 327 0.70 -11.54 3.73
CA LEU A 327 0.70 -11.03 5.11
C LEU A 327 -0.60 -11.38 5.85
N THR A 328 -1.75 -11.20 5.22
CA THR A 328 -3.06 -11.50 5.83
C THR A 328 -3.20 -12.99 6.14
N ARG A 329 -2.76 -13.87 5.23
CA ARG A 329 -2.76 -15.33 5.47
C ARG A 329 -1.87 -15.71 6.65
N ALA A 330 -0.68 -15.12 6.73
CA ALA A 330 0.24 -15.37 7.84
C ALA A 330 -0.34 -14.89 9.17
N LYS A 331 -0.91 -13.68 9.22
CA LYS A 331 -1.57 -13.14 10.41
C LYS A 331 -2.75 -14.00 10.87
N ASN A 332 -3.57 -14.49 9.95
CA ASN A 332 -4.69 -15.39 10.26
C ASN A 332 -4.22 -16.75 10.84
N ARG A 333 -2.95 -17.10 10.64
CA ARG A 333 -2.32 -18.30 11.21
C ARG A 333 -1.52 -18.02 12.49
N GLY A 334 -1.58 -16.80 13.02
CA GLY A 334 -0.91 -16.40 14.27
C GLY A 334 0.54 -15.93 14.11
N PHE A 335 1.00 -15.70 12.87
CA PHE A 335 2.32 -15.10 12.62
C PHE A 335 2.26 -13.57 12.70
N SER A 336 3.33 -12.96 13.20
CA SER A 336 3.51 -11.51 13.28
C SER A 336 3.72 -10.88 11.90
N ASP A 337 4.55 -11.52 11.06
CA ASP A 337 4.93 -11.03 9.74
C ASP A 337 5.44 -12.20 8.85
N VAL A 338 5.78 -11.89 7.61
CA VAL A 338 6.24 -12.81 6.56
C VAL A 338 7.67 -12.46 6.17
N ILE A 339 8.55 -13.47 6.05
CA ILE A 339 9.84 -13.38 5.35
C ILE A 339 9.65 -13.88 3.92
N TYR A 340 10.11 -13.11 2.94
CA TYR A 340 10.04 -13.47 1.53
C TYR A 340 11.34 -14.10 1.03
N LEU A 341 11.19 -14.99 0.06
CA LEU A 341 12.31 -15.59 -0.67
C LEU A 341 12.53 -14.91 -2.01
N ASP A 342 13.78 -14.96 -2.47
CA ASP A 342 14.19 -14.48 -3.77
C ASP A 342 13.35 -15.11 -4.88
N SER A 343 12.97 -14.30 -5.87
CA SER A 343 12.01 -14.73 -6.89
C SER A 343 12.56 -15.75 -7.89
N VAL A 344 13.88 -15.94 -7.93
CA VAL A 344 14.57 -16.72 -8.98
C VAL A 344 14.81 -18.14 -8.50
N HIS A 345 15.54 -18.28 -7.41
CA HIS A 345 15.96 -19.55 -6.83
C HIS A 345 15.03 -20.04 -5.73
N LYS A 346 14.25 -19.14 -5.11
CA LYS A 346 13.36 -19.44 -3.98
C LYS A 346 14.10 -20.12 -2.82
N LYS A 347 15.33 -19.68 -2.58
CA LYS A 347 16.25 -20.30 -1.60
C LYS A 347 16.92 -19.29 -0.69
N ASN A 348 17.02 -18.04 -1.11
CA ASN A 348 17.64 -16.98 -0.33
C ASN A 348 16.55 -16.11 0.29
N ILE A 349 16.72 -15.75 1.55
CA ILE A 349 15.85 -14.76 2.20
C ILE A 349 16.10 -13.38 1.63
N GLU A 350 15.04 -12.57 1.57
CA GLU A 350 15.10 -11.17 1.19
C GLU A 350 14.74 -10.26 2.37
N GLU A 351 13.47 -9.91 2.52
CA GLU A 351 12.99 -9.02 3.57
C GLU A 351 11.79 -9.64 4.28
N ALA A 352 11.51 -9.12 5.48
CA ALA A 352 10.17 -9.19 6.01
C ALA A 352 9.26 -8.20 5.25
N THR A 353 7.93 -8.24 5.43
CA THR A 353 7.01 -7.39 4.64
C THR A 353 7.38 -5.91 4.60
N SER A 354 7.93 -5.37 5.70
CA SER A 354 8.33 -3.96 5.77
C SER A 354 9.64 -3.70 6.52
N CYS A 355 10.44 -4.76 6.76
CA CYS A 355 11.67 -4.68 7.55
C CYS A 355 12.80 -5.49 6.89
N ASN A 356 14.05 -5.04 7.06
CA ASN A 356 15.22 -5.81 6.64
C ASN A 356 15.53 -6.91 7.66
N VAL A 357 16.01 -8.07 7.21
CA VAL A 357 16.32 -9.24 8.06
C VAL A 357 17.83 -9.43 8.23
N PHE A 358 18.24 -9.84 9.42
CA PHE A 358 19.62 -10.14 9.79
C PHE A 358 19.70 -11.49 10.50
N VAL A 359 20.78 -12.22 10.25
CA VAL A 359 21.09 -13.51 10.86
C VAL A 359 22.43 -13.40 11.58
N VAL A 360 22.49 -13.87 12.82
CA VAL A 360 23.70 -13.90 13.64
C VAL A 360 24.18 -15.34 13.76
N LYS A 361 25.48 -15.57 13.53
CA LYS A 361 26.15 -16.85 13.79
C LYS A 361 27.53 -16.59 14.39
N GLY A 362 27.70 -16.85 15.68
CA GLY A 362 28.90 -16.46 16.43
C GLY A 362 29.16 -14.95 16.34
N ASN A 363 30.31 -14.57 15.78
CA ASN A 363 30.69 -13.15 15.57
C ASN A 363 30.32 -12.59 14.17
N LEU A 364 29.63 -13.38 13.34
CA LEU A 364 29.21 -12.98 12.00
C LEU A 364 27.73 -12.57 11.99
N ILE A 365 27.44 -11.42 11.40
CA ILE A 365 26.10 -10.95 11.08
C ILE A 365 25.93 -10.91 9.56
N SER A 366 25.02 -11.71 9.04
CA SER A 366 24.68 -11.78 7.61
C SER A 366 23.37 -11.06 7.33
N THR A 367 23.27 -10.35 6.21
CA THR A 367 22.02 -9.75 5.73
C THR A 367 21.98 -9.71 4.20
N PRO A 368 20.79 -9.83 3.58
CA PRO A 368 20.63 -9.62 2.14
C PRO A 368 21.21 -8.29 1.66
N SER A 369 21.93 -8.31 0.53
CA SER A 369 22.53 -7.12 -0.06
C SER A 369 21.48 -6.22 -0.73
N THR A 370 21.70 -4.91 -0.73
CA THR A 370 20.74 -3.92 -1.28
C THR A 370 20.81 -3.77 -2.80
N SER A 371 21.52 -4.66 -3.49
CA SER A 371 21.67 -4.64 -4.94
C SER A 371 20.47 -5.30 -5.63
N GLY A 372 19.34 -4.58 -5.69
CA GLY A 372 18.19 -4.98 -6.50
C GLY A 372 16.87 -5.01 -5.72
N THR A 373 16.53 -6.16 -5.16
CA THR A 373 15.21 -6.42 -4.57
C THR A 373 15.07 -5.99 -3.13
N ILE A 374 16.15 -5.60 -2.44
CA ILE A 374 16.12 -5.23 -1.03
C ILE A 374 16.11 -3.72 -0.86
N LEU A 375 15.16 -3.19 -0.08
CA LEU A 375 15.09 -1.78 0.25
C LEU A 375 16.29 -1.38 1.15
N PRO A 376 17.09 -0.36 0.78
CA PRO A 376 18.18 0.12 1.62
C PRO A 376 17.63 0.87 2.84
N GLY A 377 17.35 0.14 3.92
CA GLY A 377 16.86 0.70 5.18
C GLY A 377 17.86 1.65 5.84
N VAL A 378 17.42 2.83 6.30
CA VAL A 378 18.25 3.73 7.12
C VAL A 378 18.62 3.06 8.44
N THR A 379 17.67 2.35 9.08
CA THR A 379 17.95 1.55 10.29
C THR A 379 18.92 0.42 9.98
N ARG A 380 18.72 -0.33 8.88
CA ARG A 380 19.65 -1.37 8.41
C ARG A 380 21.07 -0.82 8.29
N LYS A 381 21.25 0.29 7.57
CA LYS A 381 22.57 0.94 7.42
C LYS A 381 23.18 1.31 8.77
N THR A 382 22.38 1.91 9.65
CA THR A 382 22.84 2.34 10.98
C THR A 382 23.26 1.14 11.83
N VAL A 383 22.48 0.06 11.84
CA VAL A 383 22.76 -1.14 12.63
C VAL A 383 24.02 -1.84 12.13
N ILE A 384 24.26 -1.87 10.81
CA ILE A 384 25.52 -2.34 10.24
C ILE A 384 26.71 -1.49 10.72
N ASP A 385 26.56 -0.16 10.68
CA ASP A 385 27.59 0.78 11.13
C ASP A 385 27.91 0.56 12.63
N ILE A 386 26.88 0.39 13.49
CA ILE A 386 27.05 0.11 14.93
C ILE A 386 27.69 -1.27 15.16
N ALA A 387 27.22 -2.31 14.48
CA ALA A 387 27.73 -3.67 14.67
C ALA A 387 29.23 -3.76 14.36
N ARG A 388 29.67 -3.10 13.27
CA ARG A 388 31.09 -3.02 12.91
C ARG A 388 31.92 -2.28 13.96
N ASP A 389 31.42 -1.16 14.50
CA ASP A 389 32.09 -0.43 15.58
C ASP A 389 32.25 -1.27 16.86
N HIS A 390 31.37 -2.26 17.05
CA HIS A 390 31.37 -3.18 18.20
C HIS A 390 32.05 -4.53 17.92
N GLY A 391 32.82 -4.64 16.84
CA GLY A 391 33.69 -5.79 16.57
C GLY A 391 33.01 -6.98 15.87
N TYR A 392 31.74 -6.86 15.48
CA TYR A 392 31.08 -7.88 14.68
C TYR A 392 31.55 -7.81 13.22
N LYS A 393 31.74 -8.99 12.60
CA LYS A 393 31.89 -9.07 11.14
C LYS A 393 30.50 -8.96 10.52
N VAL A 394 30.32 -8.07 9.55
CA VAL A 394 29.03 -7.91 8.85
C VAL A 394 29.18 -8.19 7.36
N GLU A 395 28.43 -9.17 6.86
CA GLU A 395 28.41 -9.56 5.45
C GLU A 395 27.06 -9.22 4.81
N GLU A 396 27.13 -8.47 3.71
CA GLU A 396 25.98 -8.11 2.89
C GLU A 396 25.99 -8.98 1.62
N ARG A 397 25.22 -10.07 1.62
CA ARG A 397 25.25 -11.10 0.56
C ARG A 397 23.92 -11.84 0.46
N ALA A 398 23.77 -12.73 -0.52
CA ALA A 398 22.68 -13.68 -0.51
C ALA A 398 22.77 -14.57 0.75
N VAL A 399 21.64 -14.76 1.44
CA VAL A 399 21.55 -15.55 2.66
C VAL A 399 20.58 -16.70 2.42
N PRO A 400 21.05 -17.96 2.35
CA PRO A 400 20.18 -19.11 2.20
C PRO A 400 19.22 -19.28 3.38
N VAL A 401 18.04 -19.84 3.14
CA VAL A 401 17.07 -20.17 4.21
C VAL A 401 17.69 -21.11 5.23
N GLU A 402 18.57 -22.01 4.81
CA GLU A 402 19.26 -22.94 5.70
C GLU A 402 20.15 -22.21 6.71
N GLU A 403 20.83 -21.13 6.28
CA GLU A 403 21.64 -20.29 7.18
C GLU A 403 20.77 -19.51 8.17
N LEU A 404 19.61 -19.02 7.72
CA LEU A 404 18.62 -18.41 8.61
C LEU A 404 18.21 -19.41 9.71
N LEU A 405 17.81 -20.63 9.31
CA LEU A 405 17.31 -21.66 10.23
C LEU A 405 18.39 -22.23 11.17
N ASP A 406 19.66 -22.12 10.82
CA ASP A 406 20.81 -22.49 11.68
C ASP A 406 21.36 -21.31 12.49
N GLY A 407 20.83 -20.10 12.31
CA GLY A 407 21.29 -18.91 13.02
C GLY A 407 21.16 -19.02 14.54
N ASP A 408 22.10 -18.43 15.28
CA ASP A 408 22.03 -18.35 16.74
C ASP A 408 20.98 -17.31 17.19
N GLU A 409 20.82 -16.25 16.39
CA GLU A 409 19.83 -15.20 16.58
C GLU A 409 19.40 -14.62 15.22
N VAL A 410 18.14 -14.20 15.12
CA VAL A 410 17.61 -13.49 13.95
C VAL A 410 16.92 -12.22 14.44
N PHE A 411 17.08 -11.11 13.71
CA PHE A 411 16.37 -9.87 14.00
C PHE A 411 15.98 -9.10 12.74
N CYS A 412 14.94 -8.29 12.88
CA CYS A 412 14.44 -7.39 11.86
C CYS A 412 14.78 -5.94 12.19
N THR A 413 14.96 -5.09 11.17
CA THR A 413 15.19 -3.65 11.35
C THR A 413 14.27 -2.80 10.50
N GLY A 414 13.86 -1.65 11.03
CA GLY A 414 13.05 -0.66 10.32
C GLY A 414 12.77 0.58 11.17
N THR A 415 12.32 1.70 10.57
CA THR A 415 12.05 2.93 11.33
C THR A 415 10.96 2.73 12.39
N ALA A 416 9.91 1.97 12.07
CA ALA A 416 8.80 1.72 12.98
C ALA A 416 9.25 0.85 14.17
N VAL A 417 9.88 -0.29 13.89
CA VAL A 417 10.24 -1.33 14.86
C VAL A 417 11.57 -1.10 15.57
N GLY A 418 12.48 -0.28 15.02
CA GLY A 418 13.85 -0.18 15.48
C GLY A 418 14.64 -1.44 15.13
N VAL A 419 15.04 -2.20 16.14
CA VAL A 419 15.65 -3.53 16.02
C VAL A 419 14.77 -4.50 16.80
N ALA A 420 14.23 -5.50 16.11
CA ALA A 420 13.21 -6.41 16.63
C ALA A 420 13.73 -7.84 16.60
N PRO A 421 13.94 -8.52 17.75
CA PRO A 421 14.34 -9.92 17.77
C PRO A 421 13.24 -10.80 17.18
N VAL A 422 13.65 -11.90 16.56
CA VAL A 422 12.76 -12.95 16.07
C VAL A 422 12.87 -14.14 17.00
N GLY A 423 11.75 -14.55 17.59
CA GLY A 423 11.73 -15.64 18.56
C GLY A 423 11.56 -16.99 17.90
N ASN A 424 10.86 -17.04 16.77
CA ASN A 424 10.72 -18.26 16.00
C ASN A 424 10.34 -17.99 14.54
N ILE A 425 10.72 -18.93 13.68
CA ILE A 425 10.43 -18.94 12.25
C ILE A 425 9.82 -20.28 11.87
N THR A 426 8.75 -20.25 11.08
CA THR A 426 8.15 -21.45 10.48
C THR A 426 8.36 -21.47 8.97
N TYR A 427 8.92 -22.58 8.46
CA TYR A 427 9.13 -22.82 7.03
C TYR A 427 8.74 -24.26 6.68
N LYS A 428 7.85 -24.43 5.70
CA LYS A 428 7.39 -25.75 5.22
C LYS A 428 6.97 -26.71 6.35
N GLY A 429 6.25 -26.18 7.33
CA GLY A 429 5.76 -26.93 8.50
C GLY A 429 6.80 -27.18 9.59
N ARG A 430 8.08 -26.88 9.37
CA ARG A 430 9.12 -26.93 10.39
C ARG A 430 9.22 -25.59 11.10
N ARG A 431 9.12 -25.61 12.42
CA ARG A 431 9.35 -24.45 13.29
C ARG A 431 10.76 -24.52 13.87
N VAL A 432 11.45 -23.39 13.86
CA VAL A 432 12.73 -23.17 14.54
C VAL A 432 12.52 -22.06 15.56
N GLU A 433 13.00 -22.29 16.78
CA GLU A 433 12.95 -21.32 17.88
C GLU A 433 14.36 -20.81 18.16
N TYR A 434 14.49 -19.50 18.33
CA TYR A 434 15.75 -18.84 18.65
C TYR A 434 15.76 -18.47 20.13
N LYS A 435 16.96 -18.31 20.69
CA LYS A 435 17.12 -17.85 22.06
C LYS A 435 16.67 -16.40 22.17
N ILE A 436 15.75 -16.13 23.10
CA ILE A 436 15.22 -14.78 23.38
C ILE A 436 15.60 -14.27 24.78
N GLU A 437 16.37 -15.07 25.53
CA GLU A 437 16.80 -14.77 26.90
C GLU A 437 18.32 -14.57 26.97
N GLY A 438 18.77 -13.83 27.98
CA GLY A 438 20.19 -13.52 28.20
C GLY A 438 20.68 -12.32 27.39
N GLN A 439 21.97 -12.32 27.06
CA GLN A 439 22.58 -11.29 26.20
C GLN A 439 22.28 -11.64 24.74
N LEU A 440 21.68 -10.70 24.02
CA LEU A 440 21.31 -10.81 22.62
C LEU A 440 21.96 -9.68 21.82
N VAL A 441 22.46 -10.00 20.64
CA VAL A 441 23.08 -9.03 19.73
C VAL A 441 22.07 -7.97 19.33
N SER A 442 20.83 -8.34 19.00
CA SER A 442 19.77 -7.39 18.65
C SER A 442 19.44 -6.43 19.79
N ARG A 443 19.47 -6.88 21.04
CA ARG A 443 19.18 -6.04 22.21
C ARG A 443 20.30 -5.03 22.45
N ASP A 444 21.55 -5.45 22.29
CA ASP A 444 22.71 -4.58 22.45
C ASP A 444 22.71 -3.51 21.34
N LEU A 445 22.48 -3.92 20.09
CA LEU A 445 22.34 -3.01 18.94
C LEU A 445 21.14 -2.05 19.09
N TYR A 446 19.99 -2.54 19.58
CA TYR A 446 18.83 -1.71 19.88
C TYR A 446 19.14 -0.65 20.93
N SER A 447 19.79 -1.06 22.02
CA SER A 447 20.13 -0.17 23.14
C SER A 447 21.08 0.93 22.70
N ILE A 448 22.05 0.62 21.83
CA ILE A 448 22.97 1.60 21.26
C ILE A 448 22.21 2.57 20.34
N LEU A 449 21.40 2.05 19.42
CA LEU A 449 20.59 2.86 18.50
C LEU A 449 19.69 3.85 19.24
N VAL A 450 18.91 3.37 20.21
CA VAL A 450 18.02 4.21 21.02
C VAL A 450 18.81 5.15 21.91
N GLY A 451 19.93 4.71 22.47
CA GLY A 451 20.83 5.54 23.25
C GLY A 451 21.33 6.75 22.45
N ILE A 452 21.72 6.55 21.19
CA ILE A 452 22.11 7.63 20.28
C ILE A 452 20.89 8.55 20.01
N GLN A 453 19.76 7.98 19.59
CA GLN A 453 18.54 8.76 19.28
C GLN A 453 18.08 9.65 20.43
N THR A 454 18.19 9.15 21.66
CA THR A 454 17.78 9.86 22.88
C THR A 454 18.88 10.71 23.51
N GLY A 455 20.11 10.66 22.98
CA GLY A 455 21.27 11.41 23.50
C GLY A 455 21.88 10.86 24.78
N ILE A 456 21.52 9.63 25.18
CA ILE A 456 22.20 8.90 26.27
C ILE A 456 23.60 8.48 25.83
N ILE A 457 23.75 8.13 24.55
CA ILE A 457 25.03 7.80 23.92
C ILE A 457 25.36 8.92 22.95
N GLU A 458 26.63 9.34 22.95
CA GLU A 458 27.15 10.36 22.05
C GLU A 458 27.02 9.93 20.58
N ASP A 459 26.54 10.84 19.74
CA ASP A 459 26.49 10.65 18.29
C ASP A 459 27.81 11.04 17.64
N LYS A 460 28.71 10.06 17.52
CA LYS A 460 30.05 10.25 16.92
C LYS A 460 30.03 10.36 15.40
N LYS A 461 28.89 10.09 14.75
CA LYS A 461 28.78 10.00 13.28
C LYS A 461 27.88 11.09 12.68
N GLY A 462 27.41 12.05 13.49
CA GLY A 462 26.58 13.17 13.04
C GLY A 462 25.25 12.72 12.45
N TRP A 463 24.65 11.67 13.00
CA TRP A 463 23.35 11.14 12.60
C TRP A 463 22.16 11.97 13.07
N LEU A 464 22.34 12.83 14.06
CA LEU A 464 21.28 13.60 14.68
C LEU A 464 21.30 15.04 14.21
N LEU A 465 20.12 15.52 13.82
CA LEU A 465 19.88 16.90 13.45
C LEU A 465 18.97 17.53 14.49
N GLU A 466 19.49 18.50 15.25
CA GLU A 466 18.67 19.31 16.15
C GLU A 466 17.71 20.20 15.35
N ILE A 467 16.47 20.33 15.84
CA ILE A 467 15.48 21.23 15.25
C ILE A 467 15.02 22.29 16.26
N GLU A 468 15.22 23.53 15.87
CA GLU A 468 14.82 24.76 16.57
C GLU A 468 13.83 25.57 15.74
#